data_AF-A0A7C9EHC9-F1
#
_entry.id   AF-A0A7C9EHC9-F1
#
_cell.length_a   1.000
_cell.length_b   1.000
_cell.length_c   1.000
_cell.angle_alpha   90.00
_cell.angle_beta   90.00
_cell.angle_gamma   90.00
#
_symmetry.space_group_name_H-M   'P 1'
#
loop_
_entity.id
_entity.type
_entity.pdbx_description
1 polymer ?
#
loop_
_entity_poly.entity_id
_entity_poly.type
_entity_poly.pdbx_seq_one_letter_code
_entity_poly.pdbx_strand_id
1 'polypeptide(L)'
;CALPISNLFRMVSSREATVQEVLSWNGNSKVNVHPGGEDQIVWSLDSRGIFSVKSVCEKKLVSISTDFPAKEIWKSKAPTKACFLAWAASKGKVPTEIMLKKINFNLASRCAM
;
A
#
# COMPACT_ATOMS: atom_id res chain seq x y z
N CYS A 1 -8.30 -10.79 6.84
CA CYS A 1 -8.79 -11.84 5.92
C CYS A 1 -8.39 -13.23 6.44
N ALA A 2 -8.88 -13.63 7.61
CA ALA A 2 -8.68 -14.98 8.14
C ALA A 2 -10.06 -15.54 8.47
N LEU A 3 -10.49 -16.57 7.74
CA LEU A 3 -11.75 -17.26 8.05
C LEU A 3 -11.51 -18.19 9.24
N PRO A 4 -12.40 -18.21 10.24
CA PRO A 4 -12.34 -19.22 11.30
C PRO A 4 -12.43 -20.62 10.71
N ILE A 5 -11.68 -21.58 11.27
CA ILE A 5 -11.67 -22.99 10.82
C ILE A 5 -13.09 -23.59 10.83
N SER A 6 -13.96 -23.15 11.74
CA SER A 6 -15.37 -23.56 11.81
C SER A 6 -16.15 -23.28 10.52
N ASN A 7 -15.82 -22.19 9.80
CA ASN A 7 -16.53 -21.82 8.58
C ASN A 7 -16.11 -22.71 7.40
N LEU A 8 -14.86 -23.19 7.39
CA LEU A 8 -14.38 -24.12 6.36
C LEU A 8 -15.09 -25.47 6.44
N PHE A 9 -15.21 -26.04 7.64
CA PHE A 9 -15.92 -27.31 7.82
C PHE A 9 -17.39 -27.18 7.37
N ARG A 10 -18.05 -26.08 7.75
CA ARG A 10 -19.45 -25.81 7.39
C ARG A 10 -19.67 -25.67 5.88
N MET A 11 -18.74 -25.01 5.17
CA MET A 11 -18.78 -24.94 3.70
C MET A 11 -18.64 -26.30 3.03
N VAL A 12 -17.75 -27.16 3.53
CA VAL A 12 -17.54 -28.50 2.94
C VAL A 12 -18.74 -29.42 3.19
N SER A 13 -19.41 -29.29 4.35
CA SER A 13 -20.60 -30.07 4.69
C SER A 13 -21.86 -29.64 3.93
N SER A 14 -21.96 -28.39 3.49
CA SER A 14 -23.14 -27.84 2.81
C SER A 14 -22.90 -27.67 1.31
N ARG A 15 -23.01 -28.77 0.55
CA ARG A 15 -22.77 -28.77 -0.92
C ARG A 15 -23.73 -27.92 -1.74
N GLU A 16 -24.90 -27.59 -1.19
CA GLU A 16 -25.94 -26.80 -1.86
C GLU A 16 -26.09 -25.39 -1.28
N ALA A 17 -25.14 -24.95 -0.45
CA ALA A 17 -25.18 -23.60 0.12
C ALA A 17 -25.04 -22.53 -0.97
N THR A 18 -25.89 -21.52 -0.90
CA THR A 18 -25.84 -20.35 -1.76
C THR A 18 -24.71 -19.41 -1.35
N VAL A 19 -24.23 -18.59 -2.29
CA VAL A 19 -23.21 -17.56 -2.02
C VAL A 19 -23.65 -16.61 -0.89
N GLN A 20 -24.93 -16.30 -0.81
CA GLN A 20 -25.51 -15.47 0.25
C GLN A 20 -25.38 -16.12 1.64
N GLU A 21 -25.66 -17.42 1.74
CA GLU A 21 -25.51 -18.16 2.99
C GLU A 21 -24.04 -18.22 3.43
N VAL A 22 -23.11 -18.51 2.52
CA VAL A 22 -21.68 -18.54 2.82
C VAL A 22 -21.16 -17.18 3.31
N LEU A 23 -21.61 -16.09 2.68
CA LEU A 23 -21.25 -14.72 3.09
C LEU A 23 -21.78 -14.37 4.47
N SER A 24 -22.99 -14.83 4.82
CA SER A 24 -23.57 -14.62 6.15
C SER A 24 -22.73 -15.26 7.27
N TRP A 25 -22.08 -16.39 6.99
CA TRP A 25 -21.25 -17.11 7.97
C TRP A 25 -19.90 -16.44 8.22
N ASN A 26 -19.43 -15.64 7.25
CA ASN A 26 -18.15 -14.91 7.35
C ASN A 26 -18.29 -13.52 7.98
N GLY A 27 -19.49 -13.12 8.44
CA GLY A 27 -19.71 -11.81 9.05
C GLY A 27 -19.64 -10.64 8.07
N ASN A 28 -19.62 -10.90 6.75
CA ASN A 28 -19.62 -9.87 5.72
C ASN A 28 -21.04 -9.29 5.58
N SER A 29 -21.39 -8.33 6.43
CA SER A 29 -22.75 -7.76 6.53
C SER A 29 -23.15 -6.79 5.39
N LYS A 30 -22.34 -6.64 4.33
CA LYS A 30 -22.59 -5.65 3.26
C LYS A 30 -22.28 -6.17 1.86
N VAL A 31 -22.79 -7.35 1.51
CA VAL A 31 -22.80 -7.79 0.10
C VAL A 31 -24.25 -7.96 -0.34
N ASN A 32 -24.70 -7.12 -1.26
CA ASN A 32 -26.03 -7.22 -1.87
C ASN A 32 -25.97 -8.27 -2.98
N VAL A 33 -26.35 -9.51 -2.65
CA VAL A 33 -26.44 -10.61 -3.61
C VAL A 33 -27.82 -10.56 -4.27
N HIS A 34 -27.86 -10.42 -5.59
CA HIS A 34 -29.10 -10.50 -6.36
C HIS A 34 -29.21 -11.90 -6.98
N PRO A 35 -30.26 -12.68 -6.69
CA PRO A 35 -30.47 -13.98 -7.32
C PRO A 35 -30.61 -13.81 -8.84
N GLY A 36 -29.66 -14.36 -9.61
CA GLY A 36 -29.63 -14.24 -11.07
C GLY A 36 -29.01 -12.95 -11.62
N GLY A 37 -28.42 -12.10 -10.77
CA GLY A 37 -27.62 -10.96 -11.20
C GLY A 37 -26.23 -11.37 -11.68
N GLU A 38 -25.67 -10.61 -12.62
CA GLU A 38 -24.28 -10.76 -13.06
C GLU A 38 -23.29 -10.29 -11.98
N ASP A 39 -22.17 -11.00 -11.84
CA ASP A 39 -21.10 -10.63 -10.91
C ASP A 39 -20.44 -9.33 -11.37
N GLN A 40 -20.41 -8.31 -10.49
CA GLN A 40 -19.77 -7.03 -10.77
C GLN A 40 -18.56 -6.81 -9.86
N ILE A 41 -17.43 -6.42 -10.46
CA ILE A 41 -16.21 -6.05 -9.73
C ILE A 41 -16.37 -4.62 -9.23
N VAL A 42 -16.54 -4.46 -7.92
CA VAL A 42 -16.70 -3.15 -7.27
C VAL A 42 -15.39 -2.71 -6.63
N TRP A 43 -14.96 -1.50 -6.93
CA TRP A 43 -13.76 -0.90 -6.36
C TRP A 43 -13.98 -0.46 -4.91
N SER A 44 -13.20 -1.01 -3.96
CA SER A 44 -13.41 -0.80 -2.52
C SER A 44 -12.78 0.47 -1.95
N LEU A 45 -12.00 1.22 -2.74
CA LEU A 45 -11.34 2.45 -2.24
C LEU A 45 -12.18 3.70 -2.45
N ASP A 46 -13.19 3.67 -3.31
CA ASP A 46 -14.14 4.77 -3.52
C ASP A 46 -15.56 4.32 -3.16
N SER A 47 -16.32 5.21 -2.52
CA SER A 47 -17.73 5.00 -2.15
C SER A 47 -18.63 4.70 -3.35
N ARG A 48 -18.24 5.16 -4.54
CA ARG A 48 -18.96 4.94 -5.80
C ARG A 48 -18.67 3.58 -6.43
N GLY A 49 -17.72 2.81 -5.90
CA GLY A 49 -17.42 1.49 -6.44
C GLY A 49 -16.68 1.49 -7.78
N ILE A 50 -16.26 2.67 -8.27
CA ILE A 50 -15.61 2.83 -9.57
C ILE A 50 -14.10 3.02 -9.38
N PHE A 51 -13.31 2.32 -10.20
CA PHE A 51 -11.87 2.51 -10.22
C PHE A 51 -11.50 3.91 -10.72
N SER A 52 -10.62 4.59 -9.99
CA SER A 52 -10.01 5.84 -10.44
C SER A 52 -8.58 5.93 -9.95
N VAL A 53 -7.68 6.43 -10.81
CA VAL A 53 -6.30 6.76 -10.43
C VAL A 53 -6.27 7.67 -9.20
N LYS A 54 -7.20 8.63 -9.11
CA LYS A 54 -7.35 9.51 -7.95
C LYS A 54 -7.59 8.72 -6.66
N SER A 55 -8.53 7.77 -6.67
CA SER A 55 -8.86 6.96 -5.49
C SER A 55 -7.68 6.08 -5.00
N VAL A 56 -6.89 5.54 -5.94
CA VAL A 56 -5.67 4.79 -5.64
C VAL A 56 -4.61 5.72 -5.04
N CYS A 57 -4.39 6.86 -5.70
CA CYS A 57 -3.42 7.85 -5.27
C CYS A 57 -3.77 8.41 -3.91
N GLU A 58 -5.01 8.79 -3.61
CA GLU A 58 -5.41 9.32 -2.31
C GLU A 58 -5.19 8.29 -1.19
N LYS A 59 -5.63 7.04 -1.38
CA LYS A 59 -5.41 5.97 -0.39
C LYS A 59 -3.91 5.71 -0.16
N LYS A 60 -3.11 5.76 -1.22
CA LYS A 60 -1.65 5.53 -1.17
C LYS A 60 -0.87 6.76 -0.69
N LEU A 61 -1.37 7.96 -0.95
CA LEU A 61 -0.78 9.20 -0.50
C LEU A 61 -1.05 9.40 0.98
N VAL A 62 -2.24 9.02 1.49
CA VAL A 62 -2.53 8.97 2.93
C VAL A 62 -1.57 8.04 3.67
N SER A 63 -1.16 6.91 3.06
CA SER A 63 -0.14 6.04 3.65
C SER A 63 1.31 6.52 3.49
N ILE A 64 1.56 7.46 2.56
CA ILE A 64 2.87 8.10 2.37
C ILE A 64 2.98 9.39 3.20
N SER A 65 1.85 10.03 3.51
CA SER A 65 1.77 11.34 4.14
C SER A 65 1.96 11.32 5.65
N THR A 66 2.18 10.15 6.26
CA THR A 66 2.22 10.12 7.73
C THR A 66 3.43 10.81 8.32
N ASP A 67 4.65 10.77 7.74
CA ASP A 67 5.82 11.34 8.48
C ASP A 67 6.98 11.90 7.64
N PHE A 68 6.87 12.02 6.32
CA PHE A 68 8.02 12.48 5.51
C PHE A 68 8.13 14.02 5.45
N PRO A 69 9.21 14.65 5.95
CA PRO A 69 9.39 16.11 5.96
C PRO A 69 9.81 16.64 4.58
N ALA A 70 8.98 16.40 3.55
CA ALA A 70 9.24 16.80 2.18
C ALA A 70 9.49 18.32 2.04
N LYS A 71 8.75 19.12 2.81
CA LYS A 71 8.90 20.59 2.80
C LYS A 71 10.28 21.00 3.31
N GLU A 72 10.78 20.37 4.38
CA GLU A 72 12.08 20.72 4.97
C GLU A 72 13.23 20.30 4.05
N ILE A 73 13.13 19.12 3.43
CA ILE A 73 14.17 18.61 2.53
C ILE A 73 14.24 19.42 1.24
N TRP A 74 13.11 19.65 0.58
CA TRP A 74 13.09 20.29 -0.75
C TRP A 74 13.06 21.82 -0.71
N LYS A 75 12.64 22.46 0.41
CA LYS A 75 12.72 23.92 0.57
C LYS A 75 13.98 24.39 1.30
N SER A 76 14.89 23.49 1.65
CA SER A 76 16.18 23.87 2.22
C SER A 76 17.00 24.67 1.21
N LYS A 77 17.88 25.55 1.69
CA LYS A 77 18.92 26.20 0.85
C LYS A 77 20.07 25.25 0.48
N ALA A 78 19.94 23.95 0.81
CA ALA A 78 20.98 22.97 0.57
C ALA A 78 21.06 22.62 -0.93
N PRO A 79 22.23 22.18 -1.42
CA PRO A 79 22.36 21.69 -2.78
C PRO A 79 21.41 20.51 -3.05
N THR A 80 20.89 20.39 -4.27
CA THR A 80 19.94 19.33 -4.67
C THR A 80 20.46 17.92 -4.36
N LYS A 81 21.77 17.70 -4.44
CA LYS A 81 22.41 16.43 -4.08
C LYS A 81 22.24 16.07 -2.60
N ALA A 82 22.35 17.06 -1.71
CA ALA A 82 22.13 16.87 -0.27
C ALA A 82 20.66 16.61 0.05
N CYS A 83 19.73 17.32 -0.60
CA CYS A 83 18.30 17.08 -0.46
C CYS A 83 17.90 15.67 -0.93
N PHE A 84 18.46 15.21 -2.05
CA PHE A 84 18.26 13.86 -2.55
C PHE A 84 18.73 12.80 -1.56
N LEU A 85 19.92 12.99 -0.97
CA LEU A 85 20.45 12.08 0.05
C LEU A 85 19.58 12.08 1.31
N ALA A 86 19.09 13.24 1.77
CA ALA A 86 18.19 13.32 2.92
C ALA A 86 16.84 12.62 2.66
N TRP A 87 16.27 12.79 1.45
CA TRP A 87 15.09 12.02 1.02
C TRP A 87 15.38 10.52 0.99
N ALA A 88 16.51 10.10 0.43
CA ALA A 88 16.90 8.70 0.39
C ALA A 88 17.08 8.12 1.81
N ALA A 89 17.69 8.90 2.72
CA ALA A 89 17.89 8.53 4.13
C ALA A 89 16.58 8.35 4.89
N SER A 90 15.62 9.28 4.74
CA SER A 90 14.30 9.16 5.36
C SER A 90 13.49 7.93 4.91
N LYS A 91 13.83 7.37 3.74
CA LYS A 91 13.22 6.17 3.17
C LYS A 91 13.98 4.89 3.58
N GLY A 92 15.03 5.00 4.39
CA GLY A 92 15.94 3.89 4.72
C GLY A 92 16.79 3.42 3.54
N LYS A 93 16.94 4.26 2.51
CA LYS A 93 17.62 3.95 1.25
C LYS A 93 18.86 4.82 1.06
N VAL A 94 19.66 4.98 2.11
CA VAL A 94 20.95 5.68 1.98
C VAL A 94 21.82 4.88 0.99
N PRO A 95 22.29 5.49 -0.11
CA PRO A 95 23.16 4.79 -1.03
C PRO A 95 24.43 4.37 -0.29
N THR A 96 24.71 3.07 -0.25
CA THR A 96 25.97 2.55 0.30
C THR A 96 27.14 3.14 -0.49
N GLU A 97 28.33 3.20 0.11
CA GLU A 97 29.55 3.73 -0.51
C GLU A 97 29.79 3.21 -1.94
N ILE A 98 29.50 1.93 -2.20
CA ILE A 98 29.61 1.30 -3.52
C ILE A 98 28.67 1.97 -4.54
N MET A 99 27.45 2.30 -4.13
CA MET A 99 26.46 2.95 -4.97
C MET A 99 26.80 4.43 -5.21
N LEU A 100 27.38 5.10 -4.20
CA LEU A 100 27.91 6.46 -4.33
C LEU A 100 29.07 6.53 -5.32
N LYS A 101 30.00 5.57 -5.26
CA LYS A 101 31.10 5.43 -6.24
C LYS A 101 30.58 5.20 -7.66
N LYS A 102 29.53 4.38 -7.83
CA LYS A 102 28.89 4.14 -9.14
C LYS A 102 28.26 5.40 -9.76
N ILE A 103 27.76 6.33 -8.96
CA ILE A 103 27.19 7.61 -9.44
C ILE A 103 28.23 8.75 -9.51
N ASN A 104 29.52 8.43 -9.48
CA ASN A 104 30.64 9.39 -9.43
C ASN A 104 30.51 10.42 -8.30
N PHE A 105 29.87 10.05 -7.20
CA PHE A 105 29.83 10.89 -6.01
C PHE A 105 31.15 10.70 -5.26
N ASN A 106 31.97 11.76 -5.22
CA ASN A 106 33.22 11.75 -4.48
C ASN A 106 32.89 11.79 -2.98
N LEU A 107 32.88 10.62 -2.35
CA LEU A 107 32.91 10.53 -0.90
C LEU A 107 34.31 10.99 -0.49
N ALA A 108 34.43 12.22 0.01
CA ALA A 108 35.66 12.68 0.62
C ALA A 108 35.89 11.82 1.88
N SER A 109 36.51 10.64 1.71
CA SER A 109 36.90 9.74 2.77
C SER A 109 38.07 10.37 3.52
N ARG A 110 37.79 11.40 4.32
CA ARG A 110 38.73 11.94 5.30
C ARG A 110 38.45 11.31 6.66
N CYS A 111 38.70 10.01 6.73
CA CYS A 111 39.08 9.31 7.94
C CYS A 111 39.98 8.17 7.50
N ALA A 112 41.29 8.39 7.53
CA ALA A 112 42.22 7.29 7.72
C ALA A 112 42.15 6.94 9.21
N MET A 113 41.86 5.69 9.52
CA MET A 113 42.04 5.15 10.88
C MET A 113 43.53 4.88 11.10
#